data_AF-B3S7E8-F1
#
_entry.id   AF-B3S7E8-F1
#
_cell.length_a   1.000
_cell.length_b   1.000
_cell.length_c   1.000
_cell.angle_alpha   90.00
_cell.angle_beta   90.00
_cell.angle_gamma   90.00
#
_symmetry.space_group_name_H-M   'P 1'
#
loop_
_entity.id
_entity.type
_entity.pdbx_description
1 polymer ?
#
loop_
_entity_poly.entity_id
_entity_poly.type
_entity_poly.pdbx_seq_one_letter_code
_entity_poly.pdbx_strand_id
1 'polypeptide(L)'
;MEKQIANYGARLLVENKPVLGKAAEFYRLATIRCNNNASKLLPATSSSRIVICIDLAATLFDESVDKALAAKLAGTSRKVYNTMYKTYEVLLNASKPCSVKELAVFANCIGNAELLAEKLLDRFAVDVNSKCANGNNNCIDITKPQFPAAALCVACRHLKVRVSKDKLYSKASISKGMFSNLCESLTACLRQIEDRTENRALHKSEVKSDDESDDNQISYNLWKEKILSKPD
;
A
#
# COMPACT_ATOMS: atom_id res chain seq x y z
N MET A 1 31.60 16.74 1.31
CA MET A 1 30.25 16.24 1.66
C MET A 1 30.33 14.84 2.26
N GLU A 2 30.90 13.86 1.55
CA GLU A 2 31.02 12.47 2.01
C GLU A 2 31.74 12.32 3.36
N LYS A 3 32.82 13.11 3.59
CA LYS A 3 33.50 13.15 4.90
C LYS A 3 32.58 13.54 6.06
N GLN A 4 31.61 14.43 5.83
CA GLN A 4 30.64 14.82 6.85
C GLN A 4 29.62 13.70 7.09
N ILE A 5 29.12 13.08 6.02
CA ILE A 5 28.19 11.94 6.12
C ILE A 5 28.83 10.78 6.87
N ALA A 6 30.10 10.46 6.58
CA ALA A 6 30.85 9.44 7.30
C ALA A 6 31.05 9.79 8.78
N ASN A 7 31.35 11.06 9.10
CA ASN A 7 31.49 11.51 10.49
C ASN A 7 30.18 11.38 11.27
N TYR A 8 29.06 11.88 10.71
CA TYR A 8 27.75 11.73 11.34
C TYR A 8 27.29 10.26 11.40
N GLY A 9 27.64 9.45 10.40
CA GLY A 9 27.38 8.01 10.37
C GLY A 9 28.05 7.30 11.54
N ALA A 10 29.35 7.52 11.76
CA ALA A 10 30.08 6.99 12.90
C ALA A 10 29.46 7.41 14.24
N ARG A 11 29.02 8.67 14.36
CA ARG A 11 28.34 9.16 15.57
C ARG A 11 26.95 8.56 15.80
N LEU A 12 26.32 8.07 14.73
CA LEU A 12 25.03 7.36 14.76
C LEU A 12 25.20 5.84 14.81
N LEU A 13 26.44 5.34 14.90
CA LEU A 13 26.79 3.91 14.87
C LEU A 13 26.38 3.21 13.56
N VAL A 14 26.38 3.96 12.45
CA VAL A 14 26.13 3.46 11.09
C VAL A 14 27.43 3.55 10.31
N GLU A 15 28.15 2.43 10.21
CA GLU A 15 29.45 2.33 9.52
C GLU A 15 29.34 1.64 8.15
N ASN A 16 28.16 1.13 7.83
CA ASN A 16 27.95 0.34 6.63
C ASN A 16 28.08 1.20 5.36
N LYS A 17 29.06 0.88 4.51
CA LYS A 17 29.40 1.65 3.30
C LYS A 17 28.22 1.84 2.33
N PRO A 18 27.43 0.81 1.96
CA PRO A 18 26.23 0.98 1.15
C PRO A 18 25.19 1.93 1.79
N VAL A 19 25.02 1.91 3.12
CA VAL A 19 24.12 2.82 3.81
C VAL A 19 24.59 4.27 3.69
N LEU A 20 25.89 4.51 3.91
CA LEU A 20 26.49 5.85 3.78
C LEU A 20 26.45 6.35 2.32
N GLY A 21 26.67 5.47 1.35
CA GLY A 21 26.52 5.77 -0.07
C GLY A 21 25.09 6.19 -0.40
N LYS A 22 24.09 5.45 0.09
CA LYS A 22 22.68 5.79 -0.11
C LYS A 22 22.28 7.09 0.58
N ALA A 23 22.81 7.34 1.78
CA ALA A 23 22.61 8.59 2.50
C ALA A 23 23.14 9.80 1.72
N ALA A 24 24.28 9.66 1.03
CA ALA A 24 24.83 10.71 0.17
C ALA A 24 23.93 11.02 -1.04
N GLU A 25 23.35 9.99 -1.67
CA GLU A 25 22.36 10.18 -2.73
C GLU A 25 21.13 10.95 -2.22
N PHE A 26 20.60 10.55 -1.06
CA PHE A 26 19.46 11.22 -0.43
C PHE A 26 19.78 12.68 -0.08
N TYR A 27 20.97 12.95 0.43
CA TYR A 27 21.38 14.33 0.72
C TYR A 27 21.48 15.19 -0.55
N ARG A 28 22.00 14.63 -1.65
CA ARG A 28 22.05 15.33 -2.96
C ARG A 28 20.64 15.61 -3.48
N LEU A 29 19.75 14.61 -3.44
CA LEU A 29 18.35 14.76 -3.84
C LEU A 29 17.59 15.75 -2.96
N ALA A 30 17.79 15.70 -1.64
CA ALA A 30 17.21 16.63 -0.68
C ALA A 30 17.64 18.06 -0.96
N THR A 31 18.92 18.28 -1.28
CA THR A 31 19.42 19.63 -1.61
C THR A 31 18.72 20.21 -2.84
N ILE A 32 18.47 19.39 -3.87
CA ILE A 32 17.77 19.83 -5.08
C ILE A 32 16.28 20.09 -4.78
N ARG A 33 15.60 19.13 -4.14
CA ARG A 33 14.15 19.22 -3.90
C ARG A 33 13.78 20.27 -2.86
N CYS A 34 14.59 20.41 -1.80
CA CYS A 34 14.34 21.41 -0.75
C CYS A 34 14.66 22.84 -1.19
N ASN A 35 15.55 23.03 -2.16
CA ASN A 35 15.84 24.35 -2.70
C ASN A 35 14.79 24.78 -3.73
N ASN A 36 14.20 23.83 -4.47
CA ASN A 36 13.36 24.15 -5.62
C ASN A 36 11.86 24.24 -5.32
N ASN A 37 11.29 23.59 -4.29
CA ASN A 37 9.86 23.70 -3.97
C ASN A 37 9.52 23.38 -2.49
N ALA A 38 8.56 24.13 -1.93
CA ALA A 38 7.76 23.84 -0.72
C ALA A 38 8.41 23.64 0.68
N SER A 39 9.72 23.43 0.84
CA SER A 39 10.31 23.19 2.17
C SER A 39 10.72 24.45 2.95
N LYS A 40 10.19 25.63 2.61
CA LYS A 40 10.30 26.84 3.45
C LYS A 40 9.67 26.65 4.85
N LEU A 41 8.90 25.57 5.02
CA LEU A 41 8.16 25.20 6.24
C LEU A 41 8.99 24.46 7.29
N LEU A 42 10.22 24.02 7.01
CA LEU A 42 11.07 23.41 8.04
C LEU A 42 12.44 24.09 8.08
N PRO A 43 12.84 24.68 9.23
CA PRO A 43 14.19 25.18 9.43
C PRO A 43 15.17 23.99 9.51
N ALA A 44 15.56 23.48 8.34
CA ALA A 44 16.48 22.36 8.22
C ALA A 44 17.91 22.89 8.11
N THR A 45 18.70 22.72 9.16
CA THR A 45 20.15 22.97 9.12
C THR A 45 20.82 21.97 8.17
N SER A 46 22.02 22.29 7.70
CA SER A 46 22.86 21.34 6.94
C SER A 46 23.08 20.04 7.73
N SER A 47 23.31 20.14 9.04
CA SER A 47 23.49 19.00 9.95
C SER A 47 22.22 18.14 10.07
N SER A 48 21.04 18.74 10.25
CA SER A 48 19.78 17.98 10.37
C SER A 48 19.47 17.20 9.10
N ARG A 49 19.79 17.76 7.92
CA ARG A 49 19.60 17.08 6.64
C ARG A 49 20.46 15.83 6.52
N ILE A 50 21.73 15.93 6.91
CA ILE A 50 22.66 14.80 6.87
C ILE A 50 22.15 13.68 7.78
N VAL A 51 21.83 14.00 9.03
CA VAL A 51 21.35 13.02 10.02
C VAL A 51 20.08 12.31 9.54
N ILE A 52 19.10 13.05 9.01
CA ILE A 52 17.86 12.46 8.50
C ILE A 52 18.11 11.56 7.28
N CYS A 53 19.01 11.95 6.37
CA CYS A 53 19.34 11.13 5.20
C CYS A 53 20.04 9.83 5.59
N ILE A 54 20.90 9.85 6.60
CA ILE A 54 21.53 8.65 7.16
C ILE A 54 20.48 7.74 7.80
N ASP A 55 19.57 8.31 8.59
CA ASP A 55 18.50 7.58 9.27
C ASP A 55 17.52 6.92 8.28
N LEU A 56 17.14 7.63 7.22
CA LEU A 56 16.33 7.08 6.13
C LEU A 56 17.05 5.96 5.38
N ALA A 57 18.34 6.14 5.09
CA ALA A 57 19.14 5.09 4.45
C ALA A 57 19.24 3.86 5.35
N ALA A 58 19.58 4.02 6.63
CA ALA A 58 19.66 2.91 7.59
C ALA A 58 18.33 2.13 7.65
N THR A 59 17.19 2.83 7.68
CA THR A 59 15.87 2.21 7.68
C THR A 59 15.60 1.37 6.42
N LEU A 60 16.15 1.73 5.27
CA LEU A 60 16.03 0.94 4.03
C LEU A 60 16.91 -0.32 4.02
N PHE A 61 18.00 -0.31 4.78
CA PHE A 61 18.90 -1.45 4.95
C PHE A 61 18.59 -2.25 6.23
N ASP A 62 17.43 -2.03 6.84
CA ASP A 62 17.00 -2.69 8.08
C ASP A 62 17.94 -2.46 9.28
N GLU A 63 18.69 -1.36 9.26
CA GLU A 63 19.49 -0.88 10.38
C GLU A 63 18.68 0.13 11.22
N SER A 64 18.67 -0.05 12.55
CA SER A 64 17.98 0.85 13.47
C SER A 64 18.92 1.94 14.01
N VAL A 65 18.52 3.20 13.85
CA VAL A 65 19.22 4.35 14.42
C VAL A 65 18.50 4.86 15.66
N ASP A 66 19.23 5.22 16.72
CA ASP A 66 18.64 5.87 17.89
C ASP A 66 18.12 7.27 17.54
N LYS A 67 16.79 7.39 17.50
CA LYS A 67 16.09 8.65 17.19
C LYS A 67 16.36 9.74 18.23
N ALA A 68 16.68 9.40 19.49
CA ALA A 68 17.01 10.37 20.52
C ALA A 68 18.38 11.00 20.25
N LEU A 69 19.37 10.17 19.94
CA LEU A 69 20.71 10.60 19.52
C LEU A 69 20.63 11.40 18.21
N ALA A 70 19.87 10.91 17.23
CA ALA A 70 19.68 11.59 15.95
C ALA A 70 19.07 12.99 16.11
N ALA A 71 18.03 13.15 16.95
CA ALA A 71 17.45 14.46 17.25
C ALA A 71 18.49 15.40 17.90
N LYS A 72 19.31 14.89 18.82
CA LYS A 72 20.38 15.65 19.47
C LYS A 72 21.46 16.11 18.46
N LEU A 73 21.87 15.23 17.55
CA LEU A 73 22.84 15.55 16.49
C LEU A 73 22.28 16.53 15.45
N ALA A 74 20.98 16.44 15.15
CA ALA A 74 20.29 17.37 14.28
C ALA A 74 20.07 18.75 14.92
N GLY A 75 20.25 18.87 16.24
CA GLY A 75 20.01 20.10 16.99
C GLY A 75 18.53 20.45 17.14
N THR A 76 17.65 19.45 17.14
CA THR A 76 16.19 19.65 17.18
C THR A 76 15.53 18.84 18.29
N SER A 77 14.30 19.21 18.67
CA SER A 77 13.52 18.39 19.59
C SER A 77 13.06 17.11 18.90
N ARG A 78 12.81 16.04 19.67
CA ARG A 78 12.33 14.75 19.13
C ARG A 78 11.05 14.89 18.29
N LYS A 79 10.15 15.80 18.69
CA LYS A 79 8.91 16.09 17.96
C LYS A 79 9.21 16.69 16.58
N VAL A 80 10.05 17.73 16.54
CA VAL A 80 10.45 18.39 15.29
C VAL A 80 11.22 17.43 14.39
N TYR A 81 12.13 16.65 14.96
CA TYR A 81 12.89 15.62 14.24
C TYR A 81 11.96 14.62 13.55
N ASN A 82 10.98 14.07 14.27
CA ASN A 82 10.03 13.11 13.68
C ASN A 82 9.21 13.73 12.55
N THR A 83 8.76 14.97 12.69
CA THR A 83 8.06 15.69 11.62
C THR A 83 8.98 15.86 10.40
N MET A 84 10.22 16.31 10.60
CA MET A 84 11.20 16.45 9.52
C MET A 84 11.49 15.12 8.84
N TYR A 85 11.71 14.06 9.60
CA TYR A 85 11.95 12.72 9.10
C TYR A 85 10.81 12.28 8.17
N LYS A 86 9.55 12.44 8.60
CA LYS A 86 8.37 12.11 7.81
C LYS A 86 8.23 12.95 6.55
N THR A 87 8.53 14.25 6.62
CA THR A 87 8.57 15.11 5.43
C THR A 87 9.63 14.65 4.43
N TYR A 88 10.83 14.29 4.90
CA TYR A 88 11.91 13.82 4.04
C TYR A 88 11.63 12.44 3.45
N GLU A 89 11.01 11.54 4.21
CA GLU A 89 10.57 10.23 3.74
C GLU A 89 9.66 10.35 2.52
N VAL A 90 8.67 11.26 2.59
CA VAL A 90 7.74 11.55 1.48
C VAL A 90 8.44 12.29 0.34
N LEU A 91 9.20 13.35 0.64
CA LEU A 91 9.86 14.19 -0.35
C LEU A 91 10.90 13.42 -1.18
N LEU A 92 11.63 12.50 -0.55
CA LEU A 92 12.67 11.71 -1.18
C LEU A 92 12.14 10.39 -1.76
N ASN A 93 10.85 10.11 -1.57
CA ASN A 93 10.23 8.83 -1.93
C ASN A 93 11.00 7.63 -1.33
N ALA A 94 11.46 7.79 -0.09
CA ALA A 94 12.27 6.82 0.65
C ALA A 94 11.41 5.95 1.60
N SER A 95 10.08 5.98 1.43
CA SER A 95 9.17 5.18 2.24
C SER A 95 9.33 3.69 1.90
N LYS A 96 9.62 2.87 2.91
CA LYS A 96 9.71 1.42 2.73
C LYS A 96 8.33 0.89 2.30
N PRO A 97 8.24 0.05 1.25
CA PRO A 97 6.99 -0.63 0.93
C PRO A 97 6.56 -1.44 2.16
N CYS A 98 5.28 -1.43 2.46
CA CYS A 98 4.74 -2.15 3.61
C CYS A 98 3.71 -3.15 3.10
N SER A 99 3.88 -4.41 3.45
CA SER A 99 2.94 -5.45 3.04
C SER A 99 1.61 -5.29 3.80
N VAL A 100 0.51 -5.68 3.18
CA VAL A 100 -0.82 -5.75 3.83
C VAL A 100 -0.72 -6.59 5.11
N LYS A 101 0.07 -7.67 5.09
CA LYS A 101 0.27 -8.57 6.23
C LYS A 101 0.94 -7.88 7.42
N GLU A 102 2.00 -7.13 7.16
CA GLU A 102 2.71 -6.37 8.20
C GLU A 102 1.80 -5.33 8.86
N LEU A 103 0.95 -4.68 8.04
CA LEU A 103 -0.05 -3.72 8.53
C LEU A 103 -1.18 -4.41 9.29
N ALA A 104 -1.63 -5.59 8.86
CA ALA A 104 -2.64 -6.38 9.54
C ALA A 104 -2.16 -6.82 10.93
N VAL A 105 -0.91 -7.27 11.04
CA VAL A 105 -0.27 -7.58 12.33
C VAL A 105 -0.19 -6.32 13.20
N PHE A 106 0.29 -5.19 12.66
CA PHE A 106 0.40 -3.93 13.40
C PHE A 106 -0.96 -3.39 13.88
N ALA A 107 -2.01 -3.56 13.08
CA ALA A 107 -3.36 -3.14 13.39
C ALA A 107 -4.14 -4.19 14.20
N ASN A 108 -3.57 -5.36 14.46
CA ASN A 108 -4.21 -6.51 15.11
C ASN A 108 -5.51 -6.95 14.38
N CYS A 109 -5.44 -7.00 13.05
CA CYS A 109 -6.55 -7.24 12.11
C CYS A 109 -6.25 -8.39 11.13
N ILE A 110 -5.79 -9.52 11.65
CA ILE A 110 -5.36 -10.68 10.86
C ILE A 110 -6.57 -11.51 10.44
N GLY A 111 -6.52 -12.13 9.26
CA GLY A 111 -7.54 -13.05 8.75
C GLY A 111 -8.36 -12.44 7.61
N ASN A 112 -9.70 -12.42 7.74
CA ASN A 112 -10.59 -12.03 6.63
C ASN A 112 -10.36 -10.59 6.13
N ALA A 113 -9.95 -9.68 7.01
CA ALA A 113 -9.67 -8.29 6.64
C ALA A 113 -8.41 -8.14 5.78
N GLU A 114 -7.37 -8.92 6.08
CA GLU A 114 -6.13 -8.98 5.30
C GLU A 114 -6.40 -9.50 3.89
N LEU A 115 -7.12 -10.63 3.78
CA LEU A 115 -7.47 -11.23 2.49
C LEU A 115 -8.34 -10.32 1.62
N LEU A 116 -9.29 -9.60 2.23
CA LEU A 116 -10.14 -8.66 1.51
C LEU A 116 -9.32 -7.45 1.05
N ALA A 117 -8.41 -6.95 1.90
CA ALA A 117 -7.53 -5.85 1.55
C ALA A 117 -6.57 -6.20 0.39
N GLU A 118 -6.00 -7.40 0.36
CA GLU A 118 -5.19 -7.89 -0.76
C GLU A 118 -6.01 -7.93 -2.07
N LYS A 119 -7.19 -8.56 -2.05
CA LYS A 119 -8.09 -8.61 -3.22
C LYS A 119 -8.49 -7.23 -3.72
N LEU A 120 -8.75 -6.30 -2.79
CA LEU A 120 -9.12 -4.93 -3.12
C LEU A 120 -7.97 -4.19 -3.79
N LEU A 121 -6.73 -4.37 -3.33
CA LEU A 121 -5.55 -3.78 -3.96
C LEU A 121 -5.29 -4.34 -5.35
N ASP A 122 -5.42 -5.65 -5.53
CA ASP A 122 -5.22 -6.29 -6.84
C ASP A 122 -6.21 -5.73 -7.87
N ARG A 123 -7.48 -5.57 -7.47
CA ARG A 123 -8.51 -4.97 -8.32
C ARG A 123 -8.24 -3.50 -8.61
N PHE A 124 -7.89 -2.75 -7.58
CA PHE A 124 -7.52 -1.35 -7.74
C PHE A 124 -6.30 -1.20 -8.68
N ALA A 125 -5.35 -2.13 -8.64
CA ALA A 125 -4.20 -2.14 -9.54
C ALA A 125 -4.58 -2.38 -11.00
N VAL A 126 -5.50 -3.31 -11.27
CA VAL A 126 -6.03 -3.52 -12.63
C VAL A 126 -6.78 -2.27 -13.13
N ASP A 127 -7.60 -1.65 -12.27
CA ASP A 127 -8.35 -0.44 -12.61
C ASP A 127 -7.44 0.77 -12.87
N VAL A 128 -6.37 0.92 -12.08
CA VAL A 128 -5.38 1.99 -12.28
C VAL A 128 -4.58 1.73 -13.55
N ASN A 129 -4.10 0.51 -13.78
CA ASN A 129 -3.30 0.18 -14.97
C ASN A 129 -4.10 0.36 -16.27
N SER A 130 -5.39 -0.02 -16.28
CA SER A 130 -6.26 0.21 -17.43
C SER A 130 -6.53 1.71 -17.68
N LYS A 131 -6.68 2.52 -16.63
CA LYS A 131 -6.82 3.98 -16.76
C LYS A 131 -5.51 4.66 -17.22
N CYS A 132 -4.36 4.13 -16.80
CA CYS A 132 -3.05 4.62 -17.24
C CYS A 132 -2.77 4.31 -18.72
N ALA A 133 -3.19 3.13 -19.20
CA ALA A 133 -3.08 2.76 -20.61
C ALA A 133 -3.89 3.70 -21.53
N ASN A 134 -4.99 4.28 -21.04
CA ASN A 134 -5.88 5.18 -21.78
C ASN A 134 -5.44 6.65 -21.78
N GLY A 135 -4.16 6.95 -21.53
CA GLY A 135 -3.57 8.29 -21.74
C GLY A 135 -3.61 9.24 -20.53
N ASN A 136 -4.12 8.80 -19.38
CA ASN A 136 -3.92 9.54 -18.12
C ASN A 136 -2.51 9.26 -17.59
N ASN A 137 -1.59 10.21 -17.82
CA ASN A 137 -0.18 10.20 -17.40
C ASN A 137 0.06 10.12 -15.86
N ASN A 138 -0.96 9.88 -15.06
CA ASN A 138 -0.84 9.78 -13.61
C ASN A 138 -0.72 8.31 -13.20
N CYS A 139 0.42 7.69 -13.53
CA CYS A 139 0.75 6.34 -13.08
C CYS A 139 0.89 6.34 -11.55
N ILE A 140 -0.13 5.84 -10.86
CA ILE A 140 -0.16 5.79 -9.40
C ILE A 140 0.66 4.59 -8.94
N ASP A 141 1.68 4.83 -8.13
CA ASP A 141 2.53 3.78 -7.54
C ASP A 141 1.84 3.13 -6.34
N ILE A 142 1.26 1.96 -6.56
CA ILE A 142 0.46 1.19 -5.58
C ILE A 142 1.36 0.55 -4.51
N THR A 143 2.68 0.46 -4.75
CA THR A 143 3.63 -0.12 -3.80
C THR A 143 3.85 0.76 -2.56
N LYS A 144 3.42 2.03 -2.63
CA LYS A 144 3.53 2.96 -1.51
C LYS A 144 2.65 2.52 -0.33
N PRO A 145 3.13 2.62 0.92
CA PRO A 145 2.43 2.11 2.10
C PRO A 145 1.05 2.77 2.38
N GLN A 146 0.77 3.89 1.73
CA GLN A 146 -0.55 4.55 1.74
C GLN A 146 -1.68 3.70 1.16
N PHE A 147 -1.43 2.93 0.10
CA PHE A 147 -2.44 2.07 -0.53
C PHE A 147 -2.82 0.87 0.34
N PRO A 148 -1.88 0.03 0.81
CA PRO A 148 -2.23 -1.11 1.66
C PRO A 148 -2.80 -0.67 3.01
N ALA A 149 -2.37 0.47 3.57
CA ALA A 149 -2.97 1.02 4.79
C ALA A 149 -4.42 1.46 4.59
N ALA A 150 -4.75 2.08 3.45
CA ALA A 150 -6.11 2.50 3.14
C ALA A 150 -7.01 1.30 2.79
N ALA A 151 -6.49 0.33 2.04
CA ALA A 151 -7.22 -0.90 1.70
C ALA A 151 -7.58 -1.69 2.96
N LEU A 152 -6.64 -1.88 3.89
CA LEU A 152 -6.90 -2.53 5.18
C LEU A 152 -7.93 -1.75 6.00
N CYS A 153 -7.87 -0.42 6.00
CA CYS A 153 -8.85 0.42 6.69
C CYS A 153 -10.27 0.24 6.14
N VAL A 154 -10.42 0.16 4.81
CA VAL A 154 -11.71 -0.08 4.13
C VAL A 154 -12.21 -1.49 4.42
N ALA A 155 -11.35 -2.50 4.28
CA ALA A 155 -11.67 -3.90 4.57
C ALA A 155 -12.16 -4.10 6.00
N CYS A 156 -11.46 -3.52 6.98
CA CYS A 156 -11.85 -3.62 8.37
C CYS A 156 -13.18 -2.91 8.67
N ARG A 157 -13.45 -1.77 8.02
CA ARG A 157 -14.76 -1.10 8.15
C ARG A 157 -15.88 -1.98 7.60
N HIS A 158 -15.66 -2.60 6.44
CA HIS A 158 -16.63 -3.49 5.82
C HIS A 158 -16.93 -4.71 6.71
N LEU A 159 -15.90 -5.34 7.26
CA LEU A 159 -16.03 -6.50 8.15
C LEU A 159 -16.36 -6.14 9.61
N LYS A 160 -16.63 -4.87 9.91
CA LYS A 160 -16.92 -4.34 11.26
C LYS A 160 -15.82 -4.67 12.30
N VAL A 161 -14.58 -4.82 11.85
CA VAL A 161 -13.41 -5.04 12.71
C VAL A 161 -12.94 -3.70 13.28
N ARG A 162 -12.67 -3.65 14.59
CA ARG A 162 -12.26 -2.41 15.27
C ARG A 162 -10.84 -2.02 14.90
N VAL A 163 -10.68 -0.90 14.21
CA VAL A 163 -9.36 -0.37 13.80
C VAL A 163 -9.18 1.09 14.19
N SER A 164 -8.02 1.39 14.77
CA SER A 164 -7.60 2.76 14.99
C SER A 164 -7.07 3.36 13.68
N LYS A 165 -7.89 4.22 13.04
CA LYS A 165 -7.51 4.96 11.83
C LYS A 165 -6.22 5.77 12.03
N ASP A 166 -6.03 6.30 13.25
CA ASP A 166 -4.86 7.10 13.64
C ASP A 166 -3.55 6.35 13.53
N LYS A 167 -3.54 5.07 13.90
CA LYS A 167 -2.35 4.21 13.78
C LYS A 167 -1.99 3.95 12.32
N LEU A 168 -2.98 3.77 11.45
CA LEU A 168 -2.76 3.42 10.03
C LEU A 168 -2.21 4.59 9.21
N TYR A 169 -2.83 5.78 9.26
CA TYR A 169 -2.31 6.91 8.46
C TYR A 169 -0.98 7.44 8.99
N SER A 170 -0.74 7.33 10.31
CA SER A 170 0.56 7.67 10.91
C SER A 170 1.67 6.76 10.43
N LYS A 171 1.39 5.46 10.26
CA LYS A 171 2.35 4.48 9.71
C LYS A 171 2.62 4.74 8.22
N ALA A 172 1.58 5.11 7.47
CA ALA A 172 1.68 5.42 6.04
C ALA A 172 2.22 6.83 5.71
N SER A 173 2.54 7.66 6.71
CA SER A 173 3.12 9.00 6.52
C SER A 173 2.27 9.94 5.66
N ILE A 174 0.94 9.81 5.72
CA ILE A 174 -0.01 10.58 4.91
C ILE A 174 -0.89 11.48 5.79
N SER A 175 -1.34 12.61 5.23
CA SER A 175 -2.28 13.48 5.90
C SER A 175 -3.65 12.80 6.03
N LYS A 176 -4.38 13.12 7.11
CA LYS A 176 -5.72 12.58 7.36
C LYS A 176 -6.69 12.81 6.20
N GLY A 177 -6.62 13.97 5.56
CA GLY A 177 -7.47 14.33 4.41
C GLY A 177 -7.18 13.45 3.19
N MET A 178 -5.90 13.32 2.80
CA MET A 178 -5.52 12.45 1.69
C MET A 178 -5.88 10.99 1.96
N PHE A 179 -5.72 10.53 3.20
CA PHE A 179 -6.11 9.19 3.61
C PHE A 179 -7.62 8.96 3.48
N SER A 180 -8.45 9.95 3.85
CA SER A 180 -9.91 9.85 3.72
C SER A 180 -10.32 9.71 2.25
N ASN A 181 -9.79 10.56 1.38
CA ASN A 181 -10.09 10.54 -0.05
C ASN A 181 -9.67 9.21 -0.70
N LEU A 182 -8.52 8.67 -0.29
CA LEU A 182 -8.04 7.36 -0.74
C LEU A 182 -8.95 6.22 -0.25
N CYS A 183 -9.40 6.27 1.01
CA CYS A 183 -10.38 5.32 1.54
C CYS A 183 -11.71 5.37 0.77
N GLU A 184 -12.21 6.56 0.42
CA GLU A 184 -13.43 6.72 -0.36
C GLU A 184 -13.30 6.10 -1.76
N SER A 185 -12.17 6.36 -2.43
CA SER A 185 -11.85 5.77 -3.73
C SER A 185 -11.83 4.24 -3.68
N LEU A 186 -11.20 3.67 -2.64
CA LEU A 186 -11.16 2.22 -2.43
C LEU A 186 -12.51 1.64 -2.00
N THR A 187 -13.34 2.39 -1.29
CA THR A 187 -14.71 1.96 -0.94
C THR A 187 -15.58 1.84 -2.19
N ALA A 188 -15.43 2.76 -3.14
CA ALA A 188 -16.13 2.67 -4.42
C ALA A 188 -15.69 1.43 -5.23
N CYS A 189 -14.38 1.14 -5.24
CA CYS A 189 -13.85 -0.09 -5.86
C CYS A 189 -14.41 -1.35 -5.16
N LEU A 190 -14.47 -1.37 -3.82
CA LEU A 190 -15.02 -2.50 -3.07
C LEU A 190 -16.49 -2.78 -3.43
N ARG A 191 -17.33 -1.75 -3.55
CA ARG A 191 -18.73 -1.91 -3.99
C ARG A 191 -18.83 -2.53 -5.38
N GLN A 192 -17.97 -2.12 -6.31
CA GLN A 192 -17.95 -2.73 -7.65
C GLN A 192 -17.53 -4.20 -7.64
N ILE A 193 -16.69 -4.61 -6.68
CA ILE A 193 -16.34 -6.01 -6.48
C ILE A 193 -17.57 -6.78 -5.99
N GLU A 194 -18.30 -6.24 -5.00
CA GLU A 194 -19.52 -6.81 -4.44
C GLU A 194 -20.62 -6.97 -5.51
N ASP A 195 -20.95 -5.89 -6.23
CA ASP A 195 -21.96 -5.90 -7.30
C ASP A 195 -21.64 -6.92 -8.40
N ARG A 196 -20.35 -7.07 -8.77
CA ARG A 196 -19.92 -8.08 -9.75
C ARG A 196 -19.98 -9.49 -9.19
N THR A 197 -19.70 -9.70 -7.91
CA THR A 197 -19.83 -11.02 -7.28
C THR A 197 -21.28 -11.45 -7.15
N GLU A 198 -22.18 -10.52 -6.81
CA GLU A 198 -23.63 -10.77 -6.74
C GLU A 198 -24.20 -11.06 -8.13
N ASN A 199 -23.88 -10.24 -9.14
CA ASN A 199 -24.31 -10.50 -10.52
C ASN A 199 -23.74 -11.82 -11.09
N ARG A 200 -22.50 -12.19 -10.74
CA ARG A 200 -21.92 -13.48 -11.16
C ARG A 200 -22.55 -14.66 -10.42
N ALA A 201 -22.98 -14.49 -9.17
CA ALA A 201 -23.72 -15.51 -8.43
C ALA A 201 -25.11 -15.72 -9.05
N LEU A 202 -25.82 -14.63 -9.39
CA LEU A 202 -27.10 -14.64 -10.09
C LEU A 202 -27.00 -15.31 -11.47
N HIS A 203 -25.98 -14.97 -12.25
CA HIS A 203 -25.77 -15.57 -13.56
C HIS A 203 -25.35 -17.05 -13.48
N LYS A 204 -24.67 -17.48 -12.40
CA LYS A 204 -24.35 -18.89 -12.17
C LYS A 204 -25.55 -19.69 -11.65
N SER A 205 -26.52 -19.05 -11.01
CA SER A 205 -27.81 -19.67 -10.70
C SER A 205 -28.74 -19.76 -11.91
N GLU A 206 -28.75 -18.76 -12.79
CA GLU A 206 -29.51 -18.79 -14.06
C GLU A 206 -28.94 -19.80 -15.06
N VAL A 207 -27.60 -19.85 -15.22
CA VAL A 207 -26.97 -20.85 -16.11
C VAL A 207 -27.09 -22.29 -15.54
N LYS A 208 -27.44 -22.45 -14.25
CA LYS A 208 -27.75 -23.76 -13.68
C LYS A 208 -29.23 -24.17 -13.81
N SER A 209 -30.13 -23.26 -14.17
CA SER A 209 -31.55 -23.58 -14.38
C SER A 209 -31.91 -23.91 -15.83
N ASP A 210 -31.02 -23.63 -16.79
CA ASP A 210 -31.32 -23.80 -18.22
C ASP A 210 -30.62 -25.02 -18.88
N ASP A 211 -29.82 -25.79 -18.13
CA ASP A 211 -29.18 -27.04 -18.60
C ASP A 211 -29.84 -28.31 -18.02
N GLU A 212 -31.12 -28.22 -17.64
CA GLU A 212 -31.93 -29.37 -17.25
C GLU A 212 -33.32 -29.35 -17.93
N SER A 213 -33.38 -29.06 -19.24
CA SER A 213 -34.55 -29.39 -20.05
C SER A 213 -34.19 -29.62 -21.53
N ASP A 214 -34.21 -30.90 -21.93
CA ASP A 214 -34.90 -31.43 -23.13
C ASP A 214 -34.17 -32.60 -23.82
N ASP A 215 -32.84 -32.64 -23.85
CA ASP A 215 -32.11 -33.69 -24.60
C ASP A 215 -32.15 -35.09 -23.96
N ASN A 216 -32.22 -35.15 -22.63
CA ASN A 216 -32.25 -36.44 -21.91
C ASN A 216 -33.65 -37.09 -21.90
N GLN A 217 -34.71 -36.27 -21.97
CA GLN A 217 -36.10 -36.75 -22.03
C GLN A 217 -36.42 -37.29 -23.43
N ILE A 218 -35.92 -36.64 -24.49
CA ILE A 218 -36.05 -37.11 -25.88
C ILE A 218 -35.31 -38.44 -26.06
N SER A 219 -34.08 -38.55 -25.55
CA SER A 219 -33.29 -39.78 -25.64
C SER A 219 -33.92 -40.97 -24.89
N TYR A 220 -34.53 -40.75 -23.72
CA TYR A 220 -35.21 -41.81 -22.98
C TYR A 220 -36.49 -42.30 -23.68
N ASN A 221 -37.27 -41.38 -24.25
CA ASN A 221 -38.49 -41.74 -24.99
C ASN A 221 -38.18 -42.47 -26.31
N LEU A 222 -37.12 -42.06 -27.04
CA LEU A 222 -36.67 -42.74 -28.26
C LEU A 222 -36.12 -44.14 -27.97
N TRP A 223 -35.38 -44.31 -26.88
CA TRP A 223 -34.87 -45.61 -26.43
C TRP A 223 -36.02 -46.53 -26.00
N LYS A 224 -37.00 -45.99 -25.28
CA LYS A 224 -38.18 -46.73 -24.82
C LYS A 224 -39.05 -47.24 -25.98
N GLU A 225 -39.29 -46.44 -27.01
CA GLU A 225 -39.99 -46.91 -28.22
C GLU A 225 -39.20 -47.98 -28.99
N LYS A 226 -37.87 -47.86 -29.07
CA LYS A 226 -37.02 -48.87 -29.72
C LYS A 226 -36.98 -50.22 -28.98
N ILE A 227 -37.14 -50.22 -27.67
CA ILE A 227 -37.14 -51.44 -26.84
C ILE A 227 -38.52 -52.13 -26.91
N LEU A 228 -39.61 -51.36 -26.95
CA LEU A 228 -41.00 -51.87 -27.00
C LEU A 228 -41.47 -52.27 -28.40
N SER A 229 -40.73 -51.91 -29.46
CA SER A 229 -41.03 -52.22 -30.86
C SER A 229 -40.27 -53.44 -31.40
N LYS A 230 -39.80 -54.35 -30.54
CA LYS A 230 -39.34 -55.66 -31.04
C LYS A 230 -40.58 -56.55 -31.30
N PRO A 231 -40.82 -57.00 -32.54
CA PRO A 231 -41.86 -57.97 -32.83
C PRO A 231 -41.44 -59.36 -32.31
N ASP A 232 -42.45 -60.17 -31.99
CA ASP A 232 -42.36 -61.61 -31.65
C ASP A 232 -41.50 -62.41 -32.65
#